data_AF-A0A8T6HIR9-F1
#
_entry.id   AF-A0A8T6HIR9-F1
#
_cell.length_a   1.000
_cell.length_b   1.000
_cell.length_c   1.000
_cell.angle_alpha   90.00
_cell.angle_beta   90.00
_cell.angle_gamma   90.00
#
_symmetry.space_group_name_H-M   'P 1'
#
loop_
_entity.id
_entity.type
_entity.pdbx_description
1 polymer ?
#
loop_
_entity_poly.entity_id
_entity_poly.type
_entity_poly.pdbx_seq_one_letter_code
_entity_poly.pdbx_strand_id
1 'polypeptide(L)'
;MSILKVVWHEQTSDFGQPMPWFGSWLVGDGETEGDWFHSGRGAAETEHEPPDEAVGVRLRFWPSEGLDPEYIDLPLPDNGLIETISLDYDHPGPHSRLAR
;
A
#
# COMPACT_ATOMS: atom_id res chain seq x y z
N MET A 1 17.65 -7.00 -8.70
CA MET A 1 16.38 -6.35 -8.31
C MET A 1 16.70 -5.00 -7.72
N SER A 2 15.93 -3.97 -8.08
CA SER A 2 16.10 -2.61 -7.55
C SER A 2 15.35 -2.48 -6.22
N ILE A 3 15.90 -1.69 -5.29
CA ILE A 3 15.22 -1.35 -4.04
C ILE A 3 13.90 -0.64 -4.35
N LEU A 4 12.81 -1.04 -3.69
CA LEU A 4 11.54 -0.35 -3.73
C LEU A 4 11.50 0.72 -2.63
N LYS A 5 11.44 1.99 -3.03
CA LYS A 5 11.14 3.11 -2.15
C LYS A 5 9.64 3.41 -2.15
N VAL A 6 9.06 3.55 -0.97
CA VAL A 6 7.66 3.95 -0.78
C VAL A 6 7.60 5.21 0.07
N VAL A 7 6.89 6.22 -0.45
CA VAL A 7 6.56 7.46 0.26
C VAL A 7 5.11 7.34 0.75
N TRP A 8 4.95 7.20 2.07
CA TRP A 8 3.67 7.05 2.76
C TRP A 8 3.08 8.42 3.07
N HIS A 9 2.02 8.79 2.36
CA HIS A 9 1.41 10.10 2.45
C HIS A 9 0.78 10.29 3.84
N GLU A 10 0.91 11.52 4.35
CA GLU A 10 0.30 11.90 5.60
C GLU A 10 -1.18 12.20 5.40
N GLN A 11 -2.03 11.28 5.86
CA GLN A 11 -3.43 11.57 6.14
C GLN A 11 -3.61 11.56 7.65
N THR A 12 -4.29 12.57 8.20
CA THR A 12 -4.39 12.76 9.65
C THR A 12 -5.76 12.31 10.17
N SER A 13 -5.79 11.62 11.32
CA SER A 13 -7.02 11.29 12.03
C SER A 13 -7.64 12.51 12.70
N ASP A 14 -8.87 12.37 13.19
CA ASP A 14 -9.57 13.40 13.97
C ASP A 14 -8.79 13.85 15.23
N PHE A 15 -7.86 13.02 15.70
CA PHE A 15 -7.00 13.31 16.85
C PHE A 15 -5.62 13.87 16.46
N GLY A 16 -5.41 14.22 15.18
CA GLY A 16 -4.17 14.82 14.70
C GLY A 16 -3.00 13.85 14.60
N GLN A 17 -3.26 12.54 14.51
CA GLN A 17 -2.23 11.50 14.34
C GLN A 17 -2.22 11.00 12.89
N PRO A 18 -1.06 10.72 12.26
CA PRO A 18 -1.03 10.15 10.92
C PRO A 18 -1.67 8.76 10.89
N MET A 19 -2.54 8.50 9.91
CA MET A 19 -3.28 7.26 9.75
C MET A 19 -2.35 6.07 9.45
N PRO A 20 -2.75 4.84 9.83
CA PRO A 20 -1.96 3.65 9.60
C PRO A 20 -1.92 3.27 8.12
N TRP A 21 -0.76 2.77 7.72
CA TRP A 21 -0.47 2.20 6.41
C TRP A 21 0.08 0.79 6.56
N PHE A 22 -0.28 -0.07 5.62
CA PHE A 22 0.28 -1.41 5.49
C PHE A 22 0.70 -1.67 4.05
N GLY A 23 1.84 -2.34 3.90
CA GLY A 23 2.38 -2.78 2.62
C GLY A 23 2.70 -4.27 2.66
N SER A 24 2.17 -5.00 1.69
CA SER A 24 2.45 -6.43 1.50
C SER A 24 2.83 -6.72 0.06
N TRP A 25 3.68 -7.72 -0.15
CA TRP A 25 4.02 -8.17 -1.49
C TRP A 25 2.84 -8.89 -2.14
N LEU A 26 2.70 -8.73 -3.45
CA LEU A 26 1.86 -9.59 -4.27
C LEU A 26 2.78 -10.56 -5.01
N VAL A 27 2.45 -11.84 -4.96
CA VAL A 27 3.26 -12.94 -5.49
C VAL A 27 2.47 -13.76 -6.51
N GLY A 28 3.17 -14.57 -7.31
CA GLY A 28 2.55 -15.45 -8.28
C GLY A 28 1.94 -14.69 -9.45
N ASP A 29 0.60 -14.71 -9.56
CA ASP A 29 -0.16 -14.02 -10.61
C ASP A 29 -0.52 -12.57 -10.27
N GLY A 30 -0.14 -12.09 -9.09
CA GLY A 30 -0.41 -10.72 -8.63
C GLY A 30 -1.72 -10.58 -7.86
N GLU A 31 -2.48 -11.65 -7.65
CA GLU A 31 -3.68 -11.62 -6.79
C GLU A 31 -3.41 -12.20 -5.40
N THR A 32 -2.35 -13.02 -5.28
CA THR A 32 -1.96 -13.66 -4.03
C THR A 32 -1.10 -12.73 -3.18
N GLU A 33 -1.54 -12.51 -1.95
CA GLU A 33 -0.80 -11.73 -0.97
C GLU A 33 0.27 -12.58 -0.28
N GLY A 34 1.51 -12.11 -0.32
CA GLY A 34 2.66 -12.69 0.37
C GLY A 34 2.97 -11.96 1.67
N ASP A 35 4.26 -11.94 2.02
CA ASP A 35 4.74 -11.34 3.26
C ASP A 35 4.52 -9.82 3.32
N TRP A 36 4.37 -9.33 4.55
CA TRP A 36 4.28 -7.90 4.84
C TRP A 36 5.67 -7.27 4.89
N PHE A 37 5.83 -6.12 4.25
CA PHE A 37 7.06 -5.34 4.29
C PHE A 37 6.91 -4.04 5.08
N HIS A 38 5.68 -3.55 5.27
CA HIS A 38 5.42 -2.34 6.05
C HIS A 38 4.18 -2.46 6.94
N SER A 39 4.32 -1.99 8.18
CA SER A 39 3.25 -1.78 9.15
C SER A 39 3.61 -0.52 9.94
N GLY A 40 3.02 0.61 9.59
CA GLY A 40 3.42 1.89 10.14
C GLY A 40 2.36 2.96 10.00
N ARG A 41 2.77 4.20 10.15
CA ARG A 41 1.93 5.38 9.94
C ARG A 41 2.43 6.16 8.73
N GLY A 42 1.56 7.02 8.19
CA GLY A 42 1.92 7.97 7.14
C GLY A 42 2.97 8.98 7.60
N ALA A 43 3.31 9.93 6.73
CA ALA A 43 4.43 10.86 6.93
C ALA A 43 5.79 10.14 7.05
N ALA A 44 5.94 9.02 6.33
CA ALA A 44 7.13 8.17 6.38
C ALA A 44 7.66 7.86 4.99
N GLU A 45 8.95 7.59 4.92
CA GLU A 45 9.60 7.02 3.74
C GLU A 45 10.31 5.73 4.14
N THR A 46 10.17 4.69 3.32
CA THR A 46 10.77 3.38 3.61
C THR A 46 11.33 2.75 2.34
N GLU A 47 12.35 1.94 2.49
CA GLU A 47 13.01 1.21 1.42
C GLU A 47 12.95 -0.30 1.70
N HIS A 48 12.64 -1.09 0.68
CA HIS A 48 12.42 -2.53 0.79
C HIS A 48 13.06 -3.26 -0.38
N GLU A 49 13.66 -4.41 -0.12
CA GLU A 49 14.10 -5.33 -1.16
C GLU A 49 12.93 -6.27 -1.51
N PRO A 50 12.41 -6.25 -2.75
CA PRO A 50 11.36 -7.19 -3.15
C PRO A 50 11.92 -8.61 -3.16
N PRO A 51 11.20 -9.61 -2.62
CA PRO A 51 11.58 -11.01 -2.76
C PRO A 51 11.49 -11.46 -4.23
N ASP A 52 12.21 -12.52 -4.61
CA ASP A 52 12.32 -13.00 -5.99
C ASP A 52 10.97 -13.31 -6.66
N GLU A 53 9.98 -13.69 -5.86
CA GLU A 53 8.62 -14.04 -6.28
C GLU A 53 7.64 -12.86 -6.29
N ALA A 54 8.05 -11.66 -5.85
CA ALA A 54 7.20 -10.48 -5.88
C ALA A 54 6.98 -9.99 -7.31
N VAL A 55 5.72 -9.82 -7.66
CA VAL A 55 5.26 -9.25 -8.92
C VAL A 55 4.56 -7.90 -8.73
N GLY A 56 4.16 -7.58 -7.50
CA GLY A 56 3.50 -6.33 -7.15
C GLY A 56 3.50 -6.04 -5.65
N VAL A 57 2.73 -5.03 -5.28
CA VAL A 57 2.45 -4.67 -3.89
C VAL A 57 0.96 -4.40 -3.71
N ARG A 58 0.46 -4.76 -2.53
CA ARG A 58 -0.83 -4.29 -2.03
C ARG A 58 -0.57 -3.25 -0.95
N LEU A 59 -1.09 -2.05 -1.15
CA LEU A 59 -1.00 -0.97 -0.18
C LEU A 59 -2.36 -0.77 0.44
N ARG A 60 -2.40 -0.73 1.77
CA ARG A 60 -3.61 -0.47 2.54
C ARG A 60 -3.46 0.82 3.32
N PHE A 61 -4.54 1.58 3.36
CA PHE A 61 -4.63 2.75 4.22
C PHE A 61 -5.99 2.77 4.91
N TRP A 62 -6.02 3.33 6.12
CA TRP A 62 -7.26 3.57 6.82
C TRP A 62 -7.70 5.00 6.55
N PRO A 63 -8.83 5.22 5.84
CA PRO A 63 -9.31 6.57 5.53
C PRO A 63 -9.81 7.32 6.76
N SER A 64 -10.28 6.60 7.78
CA SER A 64 -10.68 7.15 9.07
C SER A 64 -10.67 6.07 10.15
N GLU A 65 -10.76 6.49 11.41
CA GLU A 65 -10.78 5.58 12.55
C GLU A 65 -12.09 4.76 12.58
N GLY A 66 -11.97 3.45 12.81
CA GLY A 66 -13.11 2.55 12.89
C GLY A 66 -13.72 2.12 11.56
N LEU A 67 -13.20 2.60 10.43
CA LEU A 67 -13.50 2.04 9.11
C LEU A 67 -12.55 0.90 8.76
N ASP A 68 -12.99 0.07 7.81
CA ASP A 68 -12.11 -0.90 7.17
C ASP A 68 -11.05 -0.19 6.32
N PRO A 69 -9.86 -0.79 6.16
CA PRO A 69 -8.87 -0.26 5.25
C PRO A 69 -9.37 -0.32 3.81
N GLU A 70 -9.06 0.73 3.06
CA GLU A 70 -9.05 0.67 1.61
C GLU A 70 -7.72 0.12 1.14
N TYR A 71 -7.69 -0.43 -0.07
CA TYR A 71 -6.48 -1.01 -0.63
C TYR A 71 -6.37 -0.81 -2.13
N ILE A 72 -5.13 -0.76 -2.61
CA ILE A 72 -4.79 -0.75 -4.03
C ILE A 72 -3.69 -1.76 -4.30
N ASP A 73 -3.83 -2.48 -5.42
CA ASP A 73 -2.84 -3.42 -5.92
C ASP A 73 -2.09 -2.76 -7.08
N LEU A 74 -0.77 -2.77 -7.01
CA LEU A 74 0.10 -2.16 -8.01
C LEU A 74 1.16 -3.15 -8.46
N PRO A 75 1.49 -3.21 -9.75
CA PRO A 75 2.69 -3.93 -10.19
C PRO A 75 3.95 -3.26 -9.61
N LEU A 76 5.04 -4.02 -9.50
CA LEU A 76 6.33 -3.43 -9.11
C LEU A 76 6.76 -2.39 -10.15
N PRO A 77 7.04 -1.14 -9.74
CA PRO A 77 7.39 -0.10 -10.69
C PRO A 77 8.85 -0.24 -11.15
N ASP A 78 9.10 -0.04 -12.45
CA ASP A 78 10.45 -0.14 -13.04
C ASP A 78 11.43 0.87 -12.43
N ASN A 79 10.94 2.03 -11.98
CA ASN A 79 11.74 3.07 -11.35
C ASN A 79 11.97 2.84 -9.83
N GLY A 80 11.37 1.79 -9.26
CA GLY A 80 11.49 1.46 -7.83
C GLY A 80 10.87 2.49 -6.89
N LEU A 81 9.97 3.37 -7.35
CA LEU A 81 9.35 4.40 -6.52
C LEU A 81 7.83 4.30 -6.55
N ILE A 82 7.22 4.32 -5.36
CA ILE A 82 5.79 4.52 -5.19
C ILE A 82 5.54 5.75 -4.31
N GLU A 83 4.77 6.70 -4.84
CA GLU A 83 4.28 7.86 -4.11
C GLU A 83 2.79 7.67 -3.83
N THR A 84 2.43 7.41 -2.57
CA THR A 84 1.04 7.03 -2.23
C THR A 84 0.01 8.16 -2.36
N ILE A 85 0.46 9.42 -2.42
CA ILE A 85 -0.40 10.60 -2.59
C ILE A 85 -1.07 10.68 -3.97
N SER A 86 -0.42 10.13 -5.01
CA SER A 86 -0.88 10.22 -6.40
C SER A 86 -1.73 9.02 -6.83
N LEU A 87 -1.99 8.10 -5.90
CA LEU A 87 -2.75 6.88 -6.17
C LEU A 87 -4.26 7.14 -6.06
N ASP A 88 -4.98 6.55 -7.01
CA ASP A 88 -6.43 6.58 -7.04
C ASP A 88 -6.98 5.34 -6.29
N TYR A 89 -7.38 5.55 -5.05
CA TYR A 89 -7.96 4.51 -4.20
C TYR A 89 -9.46 4.32 -4.44
N ASP A 90 -10.10 5.20 -5.21
CA ASP A 90 -11.52 5.10 -5.59
C ASP A 90 -11.75 4.02 -6.65
N HIS A 91 -10.70 3.34 -7.15
CA HIS A 91 -10.85 2.17 -8.00
C HIS A 91 -10.98 0.91 -7.15
N PRO A 92 -12.20 0.36 -6.98
CA PRO A 92 -12.39 -0.77 -6.08
C PRO A 92 -11.74 -2.00 -6.70
N GLY A 93 -10.71 -2.54 -6.03
CA GLY A 93 -10.29 -3.92 -6.25
C GLY A 93 -11.47 -4.87 -5.99
N PRO A 94 -11.42 -6.12 -6.49
CA PRO A 94 -12.56 -7.06 -6.47
C PRO A 94 -13.13 -7.40 -5.07
N HIS A 95 -12.47 -6.96 -3.99
CA HIS A 95 -12.90 -7.16 -2.60
C HIS A 95 -13.12 -5.86 -1.81
N SER A 96 -13.10 -4.69 -2.45
CA SER A 96 -13.49 -3.44 -1.78
C SER A 96 -14.98 -3.47 -1.45
N ARG A 97 -15.38 -3.08 -0.23
CA ARG A 97 -16.79 -2.94 0.17
C ARG A 97 -17.55 -1.89 -0.65
N LEU A 98 -16.84 -1.10 -1.46
CA LEU A 98 -17.38 -0.13 -2.42
C LEU A 98 -17.57 -0.71 -3.83
N ALA A 99 -17.17 -1.96 -4.09
CA ALA A 99 -17.53 -2.68 -5.31
C ALA A 99 -19.03 -3.04 -5.26
N ARG A 100 -19.89 -2.11 -5.66
CA ARG A 100 -21.33 -2.32 -5.76
C ARG A 100 -21.87 -1.93 -7.13
#